data_AF-A0A7S1G636-F1
#
_entry.id   AF-A0A7S1G636-F1
#
_cell.length_a   1.000
_cell.length_b   1.000
_cell.length_c   1.000
_cell.angle_alpha   90.00
_cell.angle_beta   90.00
_cell.angle_gamma   90.00
#
_symmetry.space_group_name_H-M   'P 1'
#
loop_
_entity.id
_entity.type
_entity.pdbx_description
1 polymer ?
#
loop_
_entity_poly.entity_id
_entity_poly.type
_entity_poly.pdbx_seq_one_letter_code
_entity_poly.pdbx_strand_id
1 'polypeptide(L)'
;ASGPMTAWSCGACTFENEAGSSKCSICGADRPPAAAAAVTSGARSGGADSKEGEEAAAAAASEGFPTTIGGIANAVLRALAAAGAVRNDEEMARKASGAGGRGGTSYAMDVNSPFSVQACGDVVEAARILMDRFVPIALDAAPSEARTTATDMCLSLIEIVRVNLARLEASQVDPVHVGLLVDAGAAKSRAVANPMAQLLARLRTILGMSEAGAPGVAPLKEAAGRLLDEGLDLFFPDPAQRVQLVVSLVREHTSAAAGSPVEPAKAAMLSRLMQKLAAGEGFAALVSGSGGSGGSADRASADMTSLLFTFAMRHAREAIRSGGAGGAGGGG
;
A
#
# COMPACT_ATOMS: atom_id res chain seq x y z
N ALA A 1 -55.13 7.91 -19.84
CA ALA A 1 -54.22 8.95 -19.34
C ALA A 1 -52.99 8.27 -18.79
N SER A 2 -51.84 8.44 -19.44
CA SER A 2 -50.55 7.90 -18.99
C SER A 2 -50.09 8.74 -17.80
N GLY A 3 -49.82 8.11 -16.65
CA GLY A 3 -49.32 8.82 -15.46
C GLY A 3 -47.94 9.46 -15.72
N PRO A 4 -47.54 10.48 -14.95
CA PRO A 4 -46.22 11.09 -15.08
C PRO A 4 -45.14 10.04 -14.81
N MET A 5 -44.31 9.74 -15.82
CA MET A 5 -43.20 8.83 -15.65
C MET A 5 -42.11 9.54 -14.82
N THR A 6 -41.80 9.02 -13.64
CA THR A 6 -40.77 9.60 -12.76
C THR A 6 -39.37 9.13 -13.15
N ALA A 7 -38.38 10.02 -13.03
CA ALA A 7 -36.97 9.69 -13.15
C ALA A 7 -36.58 8.54 -12.17
N TRP A 8 -35.50 7.82 -12.48
CA TRP A 8 -35.04 6.70 -11.65
C TRP A 8 -33.54 6.79 -11.34
N SER A 9 -33.16 6.51 -10.09
CA SER A 9 -31.75 6.47 -9.67
C SER A 9 -31.13 5.11 -9.97
N CYS A 10 -29.94 5.11 -10.59
CA CYS A 10 -29.20 3.90 -10.92
C CYS A 10 -28.61 3.26 -9.66
N GLY A 11 -28.94 2.00 -9.37
CA GLY A 11 -28.36 1.27 -8.23
C GLY A 11 -26.84 1.06 -8.31
N ALA A 12 -26.25 1.12 -9.51
CA ALA A 12 -24.81 0.87 -9.70
C ALA A 12 -23.93 2.13 -9.55
N CYS A 13 -24.43 3.31 -9.93
CA CYS A 13 -23.65 4.56 -9.91
C CYS A 13 -24.37 5.76 -9.30
N THR A 14 -25.60 5.58 -8.80
CA THR A 14 -26.47 6.58 -8.16
C THR A 14 -26.99 7.72 -9.05
N PHE A 15 -26.60 7.77 -10.33
CA PHE A 15 -27.06 8.79 -11.29
C PHE A 15 -28.58 8.74 -11.53
N GLU A 16 -29.20 9.91 -11.65
CA GLU A 16 -30.65 10.06 -11.90
C GLU A 16 -30.93 10.06 -13.41
N ASN A 17 -31.63 9.02 -13.88
CA ASN A 17 -31.91 8.78 -15.29
C ASN A 17 -33.32 9.18 -15.66
N GLU A 18 -33.51 9.58 -16.91
CA GLU A 18 -34.82 9.88 -17.47
C GLU A 18 -35.76 8.67 -17.40
N ALA A 19 -37.04 8.95 -17.18
CA ALA A 19 -38.05 7.93 -16.96
C ALA A 19 -38.29 7.00 -18.17
N GLY A 20 -37.91 7.42 -19.38
CA GLY A 20 -37.99 6.61 -20.60
C GLY A 20 -36.77 5.71 -20.84
N SER A 21 -35.68 5.91 -20.10
CA SER A 21 -34.45 5.16 -20.34
C SER A 21 -34.51 3.78 -19.70
N SER A 22 -34.17 2.75 -20.48
CA SER A 22 -34.01 1.37 -20.01
C SER A 22 -32.62 1.08 -19.44
N LYS A 23 -31.64 1.98 -19.67
CA LYS A 23 -30.25 1.85 -19.21
C LYS A 23 -29.74 3.16 -18.62
N CYS A 24 -28.74 3.08 -17.74
CA CYS A 24 -28.12 4.26 -17.18
C CYS A 24 -27.28 4.99 -18.24
N SER A 25 -27.44 6.32 -18.36
CA SER A 25 -26.68 7.13 -19.31
C SER A 25 -25.19 7.23 -18.96
N ILE A 26 -24.82 7.04 -17.69
CA ILE A 26 -23.43 7.14 -17.22
C ILE A 26 -22.71 5.78 -17.28
N CYS A 27 -23.31 4.72 -16.73
CA CYS A 27 -22.62 3.43 -16.60
C CYS A 27 -23.19 2.29 -17.47
N GLY A 28 -24.31 2.50 -18.17
CA GLY A 28 -24.92 1.49 -19.03
C GLY A 28 -25.69 0.37 -18.32
N ALA A 29 -25.75 0.37 -16.99
CA ALA A 29 -26.49 -0.62 -16.21
C ALA A 29 -28.00 -0.59 -16.51
N ASP A 30 -28.64 -1.75 -16.55
CA ASP A 30 -30.08 -1.89 -16.83
C ASP A 30 -30.95 -1.31 -15.71
N ARG A 31 -32.10 -0.76 -16.09
CA ARG A 31 -33.10 -0.25 -15.15
C ARG A 31 -33.70 -1.41 -14.35
N PRO A 32 -33.78 -1.32 -13.01
CA PRO A 32 -34.45 -2.33 -12.21
C PRO A 32 -35.91 -2.51 -12.68
N PRO A 33 -36.41 -3.75 -12.76
CA PRO A 33 -37.82 -3.99 -13.07
C PRO A 33 -38.70 -3.27 -12.04
N ALA A 34 -39.80 -2.65 -12.49
CA ALA A 34 -40.65 -1.77 -11.67
C ALA A 34 -41.18 -2.42 -10.37
N ALA A 35 -41.15 -3.75 -10.26
CA ALA A 35 -41.55 -4.49 -9.07
C ALA A 35 -40.51 -4.44 -7.92
N ALA A 36 -39.25 -4.08 -8.17
CA ALA A 36 -38.19 -4.11 -7.16
C ALA A 36 -38.00 -2.78 -6.39
N ALA A 37 -38.52 -1.66 -6.90
CA ALA A 37 -38.28 -0.33 -6.30
C ALA A 37 -39.12 -0.03 -5.03
N ALA A 38 -40.11 -0.87 -4.71
CA ALA A 38 -41.03 -0.65 -3.58
C ALA A 38 -40.62 -1.34 -2.27
N VAL A 39 -39.50 -2.09 -2.24
CA VAL A 39 -39.12 -2.92 -1.08
C VAL A 39 -37.75 -2.52 -0.56
N THR A 40 -37.66 -1.33 0.04
CA THR A 40 -36.56 -1.01 0.98
C THR A 40 -37.14 -0.36 2.23
N SER A 41 -37.83 -1.16 3.04
CA SER A 41 -38.09 -0.94 4.46
C SER A 41 -38.63 -2.22 5.10
N GLY A 42 -37.75 -3.08 5.65
CA GLY A 42 -38.13 -4.03 6.71
C GLY A 42 -37.88 -5.54 6.48
N ALA A 43 -36.97 -6.08 7.30
CA ALA A 43 -36.98 -7.39 7.99
C ALA A 43 -36.88 -8.74 7.22
N ARG A 44 -35.71 -9.38 7.44
CA ARG A 44 -35.33 -10.82 7.61
C ARG A 44 -36.27 -11.95 7.15
N SER A 45 -35.71 -12.90 6.39
CA SER A 45 -35.63 -14.34 6.74
C SER A 45 -34.69 -15.10 5.78
N GLY A 46 -33.93 -16.07 6.29
CA GLY A 46 -32.83 -16.74 5.58
C GLY A 46 -33.19 -17.95 4.71
N GLY A 47 -32.14 -18.62 4.23
CA GLY A 47 -32.20 -19.89 3.50
C GLY A 47 -30.91 -20.09 2.68
N ALA A 48 -30.22 -21.19 2.92
CA ALA A 48 -28.89 -21.51 2.41
C ALA A 48 -28.88 -21.96 0.94
N ASP A 49 -27.78 -21.67 0.22
CA ASP A 49 -27.13 -22.67 -0.63
C ASP A 49 -25.66 -22.29 -0.87
N SER A 50 -24.75 -23.23 -0.60
CA SER A 50 -23.30 -22.98 -0.59
C SER A 50 -22.70 -23.50 -1.89
N LYS A 51 -22.66 -22.65 -2.93
CA LYS A 51 -21.92 -22.92 -4.17
C LYS A 51 -21.41 -21.69 -4.93
N GLU A 52 -21.49 -20.49 -4.35
CA GLU A 52 -21.26 -19.23 -5.09
C GLU A 52 -19.83 -18.66 -4.98
N GLY A 53 -18.95 -19.24 -4.14
CA GLY A 53 -17.62 -18.68 -3.88
C GLY A 53 -16.60 -18.80 -5.02
N GLU A 54 -16.70 -19.83 -5.86
CA GLU A 54 -15.72 -20.08 -6.94
C GLU A 54 -16.13 -19.44 -8.27
N GLU A 55 -17.43 -19.23 -8.48
CA GLU A 55 -17.99 -18.61 -9.69
C GLU A 55 -17.86 -17.07 -9.66
N ALA A 56 -17.88 -16.45 -8.47
CA ALA A 56 -17.71 -15.00 -8.32
C ALA A 56 -16.29 -14.50 -8.67
N ALA A 57 -15.24 -15.29 -8.39
CA ALA A 57 -13.86 -14.94 -8.75
C ALA A 57 -13.57 -15.14 -10.24
N ALA A 58 -14.19 -16.15 -10.87
CA ALA A 58 -14.09 -16.38 -12.32
C ALA A 58 -14.91 -15.37 -13.15
N ALA A 59 -16.08 -14.94 -12.65
CA ALA A 59 -16.90 -13.92 -13.29
C ALA A 59 -16.16 -12.57 -13.36
N ALA A 60 -15.44 -12.18 -12.29
CA ALA A 60 -14.63 -10.96 -12.24
C ALA A 60 -13.47 -10.94 -13.26
N ALA A 61 -13.01 -12.11 -13.74
CA ALA A 61 -11.99 -12.20 -14.78
C ALA A 61 -12.55 -12.09 -16.21
N SER A 62 -13.87 -12.20 -16.39
CA SER A 62 -14.55 -12.20 -17.70
C SER A 62 -15.29 -10.91 -18.04
N GLU A 63 -15.57 -10.05 -17.05
CA GLU A 63 -16.08 -8.70 -17.29
C GLU A 63 -14.97 -7.85 -17.92
N GLY A 64 -15.26 -7.26 -19.08
CA GLY A 64 -14.32 -6.39 -19.78
C GLY A 64 -13.71 -5.35 -18.83
N PHE A 65 -12.38 -5.23 -18.86
CA PHE A 65 -11.65 -4.35 -17.96
C PHE A 65 -12.23 -2.93 -18.03
N PRO A 66 -12.58 -2.30 -16.90
CA PRO A 66 -13.13 -0.97 -16.92
C PRO A 66 -12.13 -0.01 -17.56
N THR A 67 -12.53 0.61 -18.66
CA THR A 67 -11.72 1.58 -19.40
C THR A 67 -11.89 3.01 -18.87
N THR A 68 -12.89 3.22 -18.00
CA THR A 68 -13.16 4.52 -17.38
C THR A 68 -12.59 4.58 -15.96
N ILE A 69 -12.17 5.77 -15.56
CA ILE A 69 -11.66 6.12 -14.24
C ILE A 69 -12.62 5.68 -13.14
N GLY A 70 -13.91 6.00 -13.32
CA GLY A 70 -14.97 5.57 -12.42
C GLY A 70 -15.13 4.05 -12.39
N GLY A 71 -15.02 3.38 -13.54
CA GLY A 71 -15.05 1.91 -13.60
C GLY A 71 -13.88 1.27 -12.85
N ILE A 72 -12.68 1.85 -12.93
CA ILE A 72 -11.49 1.40 -12.19
C ILE A 72 -11.69 1.61 -10.70
N ALA A 73 -12.04 2.81 -10.26
CA ALA A 73 -12.30 3.09 -8.84
C ALA A 73 -13.38 2.17 -8.27
N ASN A 74 -14.43 1.90 -9.05
CA ASN A 74 -15.51 1.00 -8.65
C ASN A 74 -15.05 -0.48 -8.67
N ALA A 75 -14.13 -0.87 -9.55
CA ALA A 75 -13.49 -2.17 -9.50
C ALA A 75 -12.55 -2.30 -8.28
N VAL A 76 -11.82 -1.24 -7.90
CA VAL A 76 -11.04 -1.20 -6.66
C VAL A 76 -11.96 -1.39 -5.46
N LEU A 77 -13.00 -0.58 -5.34
CA LEU A 77 -13.96 -0.67 -4.23
C LEU A 77 -14.65 -2.03 -4.18
N ARG A 78 -15.01 -2.63 -5.34
CA ARG A 78 -15.58 -3.99 -5.40
C ARG A 78 -14.57 -5.05 -4.98
N ALA A 79 -13.32 -4.96 -5.42
CA ALA A 79 -12.26 -5.89 -5.03
C ALA A 79 -11.99 -5.80 -3.51
N LEU A 80 -11.89 -4.57 -2.97
CA LEU A 80 -11.73 -4.33 -1.54
C LEU A 80 -12.93 -4.86 -0.73
N ALA A 81 -14.16 -4.67 -1.22
CA ALA A 81 -15.37 -5.16 -0.58
C ALA A 81 -15.48 -6.70 -0.63
N ALA A 82 -15.15 -7.32 -1.75
CA ALA A 82 -15.18 -8.78 -1.91
C ALA A 82 -14.13 -9.47 -1.02
N ALA A 83 -12.90 -8.93 -0.98
CA ALA A 83 -11.85 -9.42 -0.09
C ALA A 83 -12.25 -9.31 1.40
N GLY A 84 -12.91 -8.22 1.79
CA GLY A 84 -13.45 -8.06 3.14
C GLY A 84 -14.56 -9.07 3.47
N ALA A 85 -15.42 -9.41 2.51
CA ALA A 85 -16.53 -10.34 2.71
C ALA A 85 -16.07 -11.79 2.92
N VAL A 86 -15.19 -12.31 2.05
CA VAL A 86 -14.66 -13.68 2.15
C VAL A 86 -14.00 -13.93 3.51
N ARG A 87 -13.23 -12.95 3.99
CA ARG A 87 -12.48 -13.08 5.23
C ARG A 87 -13.38 -13.02 6.48
N ASN A 88 -14.44 -12.21 6.43
CA ASN A 88 -15.48 -12.23 7.47
C ASN A 88 -16.18 -13.59 7.53
N ASP A 89 -16.49 -14.20 6.38
CA ASP A 89 -17.12 -15.51 6.32
C ASP A 89 -16.20 -16.62 6.86
N GLU A 90 -14.91 -16.59 6.53
CA GLU A 90 -13.91 -17.51 7.07
C GLU A 90 -13.73 -17.35 8.59
N GLU A 91 -13.69 -16.10 9.09
CA GLU A 91 -13.57 -15.85 10.53
C GLU A 91 -14.83 -16.29 11.29
N MET A 92 -16.00 -16.06 10.73
CA MET A 92 -17.29 -16.52 11.27
C MET A 92 -17.39 -18.04 11.26
N ALA A 93 -16.97 -18.70 10.17
CA ALA A 93 -16.88 -20.15 10.08
C ALA A 93 -15.89 -20.73 11.12
N ARG A 94 -14.74 -20.07 11.31
CA ARG A 94 -13.75 -20.47 12.32
C ARG A 94 -14.30 -20.34 13.74
N LYS A 95 -15.00 -19.24 14.06
CA LYS A 95 -15.69 -19.05 15.36
C LYS A 95 -16.80 -20.08 15.57
N ALA A 96 -17.59 -20.37 14.52
CA ALA A 96 -18.67 -21.35 14.57
C ALA A 96 -18.16 -22.80 14.75
N SER A 97 -16.99 -23.12 14.20
CA SER A 97 -16.38 -24.46 14.33
C SER A 97 -15.86 -24.80 15.73
N GLY A 98 -15.87 -23.86 16.68
CA GLY A 98 -15.40 -24.09 18.05
C GLY A 98 -13.90 -24.40 18.17
N ALA A 99 -13.13 -24.28 17.09
CA ALA A 99 -11.70 -24.56 17.05
C ALA A 99 -10.83 -23.49 17.75
N GLY A 100 -11.43 -22.41 18.25
CA GLY A 100 -10.76 -21.39 19.06
C GLY A 100 -10.57 -21.85 20.50
N GLY A 101 -9.40 -22.43 20.79
CA GLY A 101 -9.01 -22.88 22.12
C GLY A 101 -9.24 -21.82 23.21
N ARG A 102 -9.73 -22.28 24.36
CA ARG A 102 -9.90 -21.47 25.58
C ARG A 102 -8.53 -20.95 26.04
N GLY A 103 -8.22 -19.69 25.75
CA GLY A 103 -7.11 -19.02 26.39
C GLY A 103 -6.68 -17.76 25.66
N GLY A 104 -7.05 -16.60 26.19
CA GLY A 104 -6.37 -15.33 25.90
C GLY A 104 -7.22 -14.27 25.19
N THR A 105 -7.69 -13.30 25.98
CA THR A 105 -8.09 -11.92 25.61
C THR A 105 -8.87 -11.72 24.30
N SER A 106 -10.19 -11.69 24.46
CA SER A 106 -11.16 -11.19 23.49
C SER A 106 -10.93 -9.70 23.18
N TYR A 107 -10.22 -9.40 22.09
CA TYR A 107 -10.49 -8.20 21.30
C TYR A 107 -11.66 -8.52 20.37
N ALA A 108 -12.89 -8.29 20.86
CA ALA A 108 -14.06 -8.28 20.00
C ALA A 108 -13.96 -7.04 19.10
N MET A 109 -13.36 -7.20 17.92
CA MET A 109 -13.41 -6.18 16.88
C MET A 109 -14.86 -6.02 16.44
N ASP A 110 -15.42 -4.85 16.69
CA ASP A 110 -16.71 -4.45 16.16
C ASP A 110 -16.60 -4.36 14.63
N VAL A 111 -17.15 -5.38 13.96
CA VAL A 111 -17.16 -5.54 12.49
C VAL A 111 -17.98 -4.43 11.81
N ASN A 112 -18.76 -3.66 12.58
CA ASN A 112 -19.47 -2.48 12.10
C ASN A 112 -18.71 -1.16 12.38
N SER A 113 -17.49 -1.23 12.92
CA SER A 113 -16.64 -0.05 13.01
C SER A 113 -16.29 0.40 11.58
N PRO A 114 -16.65 1.63 11.15
CA PRO A 114 -16.49 2.11 9.78
C PRO A 114 -15.01 2.25 9.32
N PHE A 115 -14.07 1.67 10.07
CA PHE A 115 -12.63 1.74 9.88
C PHE A 115 -11.96 0.37 9.62
N SER A 116 -12.72 -0.72 9.51
CA SER A 116 -12.20 -2.05 9.19
C SER A 116 -11.86 -2.21 7.70
N VAL A 117 -11.04 -1.32 7.15
CA VAL A 117 -10.23 -1.72 6.00
C VAL A 117 -9.13 -2.58 6.60
N GLN A 118 -9.31 -3.89 6.48
CA GLN A 118 -8.32 -4.85 6.93
C GLN A 118 -7.12 -4.72 5.98
N ALA A 119 -5.94 -4.41 6.52
CA ALA A 119 -4.69 -4.59 5.80
C ALA A 119 -4.48 -6.09 5.57
N CYS A 120 -5.18 -6.67 4.60
CA CYS A 120 -5.05 -8.06 4.21
C CYS A 120 -4.22 -8.18 2.93
N GLY A 121 -3.66 -9.36 2.72
CA GLY A 121 -2.88 -9.70 1.52
C GLY A 121 -3.58 -9.29 0.22
N ASP A 122 -4.89 -9.50 0.13
CA ASP A 122 -5.69 -9.23 -1.08
C ASP A 122 -5.78 -7.74 -1.42
N VAL A 123 -5.89 -6.87 -0.41
CA VAL A 123 -5.92 -5.41 -0.60
C VAL A 123 -4.58 -4.93 -1.15
N VAL A 124 -3.48 -5.45 -0.59
CA VAL A 124 -2.12 -5.13 -1.04
C VAL A 124 -1.86 -5.68 -2.43
N GLU A 125 -2.34 -6.89 -2.74
CA GLU A 125 -2.22 -7.50 -4.06
C GLU A 125 -3.04 -6.75 -5.11
N ALA A 126 -4.28 -6.34 -4.78
CA ALA A 126 -5.11 -5.52 -5.66
C ALA A 126 -4.45 -4.17 -5.94
N ALA A 127 -3.94 -3.49 -4.90
CA ALA A 127 -3.18 -2.25 -5.06
C ALA A 127 -1.96 -2.45 -5.95
N ARG A 128 -1.21 -3.55 -5.76
CA ARG A 128 -0.07 -3.90 -6.61
C ARG A 128 -0.46 -4.10 -8.07
N ILE A 129 -1.49 -4.90 -8.36
CA ILE A 129 -1.97 -5.16 -9.74
C ILE A 129 -2.36 -3.84 -10.42
N LEU A 130 -3.04 -2.96 -9.69
CA LEU A 130 -3.46 -1.66 -10.22
C LEU A 130 -2.25 -0.74 -10.45
N MET A 131 -1.29 -0.70 -9.51
CA MET A 131 -0.05 0.06 -9.70
C MET A 131 0.75 -0.45 -10.91
N ASP A 132 0.84 -1.77 -11.11
CA ASP A 132 1.49 -2.36 -12.29
C ASP A 132 0.85 -1.89 -13.60
N ARG A 133 -0.46 -1.60 -13.58
CA ARG A 133 -1.21 -1.10 -14.73
C ARG A 133 -1.06 0.41 -14.93
N PHE A 134 -1.16 1.20 -13.88
CA PHE A 134 -1.20 2.67 -13.98
C PHE A 134 0.17 3.31 -13.99
N VAL A 135 1.19 2.71 -13.35
CA VAL A 135 2.54 3.28 -13.35
C VAL A 135 3.05 3.47 -14.78
N PRO A 136 3.01 2.49 -15.70
CA PRO A 136 3.46 2.72 -17.08
C PRO A 136 2.75 3.88 -17.79
N ILE A 137 1.44 4.09 -17.53
CA ILE A 137 0.64 5.17 -18.11
C ILE A 137 1.03 6.52 -17.50
N ALA A 138 1.25 6.56 -16.18
CA ALA A 138 1.72 7.74 -15.46
C ALA A 138 3.11 8.20 -15.93
N LEU A 139 3.88 7.29 -16.52
CA LEU A 139 5.25 7.52 -17.01
C LEU A 139 5.37 7.80 -18.49
N ASP A 140 4.25 7.82 -19.21
CA ASP A 140 4.29 8.22 -20.60
C ASP A 140 4.82 9.67 -20.74
N ALA A 141 5.77 9.85 -21.65
CA ALA A 141 6.42 11.14 -21.87
C ALA A 141 5.43 12.17 -22.43
N ALA A 142 4.42 11.71 -23.17
CA ALA A 142 3.40 12.58 -23.74
C ALA A 142 2.45 13.13 -22.66
N PRO A 143 2.23 14.45 -22.59
CA PRO A 143 1.16 15.00 -21.78
C PRO A 143 -0.20 14.54 -22.30
N SER A 144 -0.94 13.82 -21.44
CA SER A 144 -2.30 13.39 -21.69
C SER A 144 -3.13 13.47 -20.40
N GLU A 145 -4.44 13.63 -20.55
CA GLU A 145 -5.41 13.51 -19.45
C GLU A 145 -5.33 12.13 -18.77
N ALA A 146 -5.07 11.09 -19.57
CA ALA A 146 -4.86 9.73 -19.09
C ALA A 146 -3.66 9.62 -18.15
N ARG A 147 -2.57 10.36 -18.40
CA ARG A 147 -1.39 10.39 -17.53
C ARG A 147 -1.68 11.02 -16.18
N THR A 148 -2.34 12.18 -16.15
CA THR A 148 -2.73 12.85 -14.90
C THR A 148 -3.61 11.92 -14.07
N THR A 149 -4.63 11.36 -14.71
CA THR A 149 -5.53 10.35 -14.13
C THR A 149 -4.77 9.16 -13.55
N ALA A 150 -3.85 8.57 -14.31
CA ALA A 150 -3.08 7.41 -13.87
C ALA A 150 -2.17 7.76 -12.68
N THR A 151 -1.62 8.97 -12.67
CA THR A 151 -0.82 9.50 -11.55
C THR A 151 -1.70 9.62 -10.30
N ASP A 152 -2.86 10.24 -10.40
CA ASP A 152 -3.80 10.43 -9.29
C ASP A 152 -4.30 9.08 -8.73
N MET A 153 -4.54 8.11 -9.61
CA MET A 153 -4.89 6.74 -9.23
C MET A 153 -3.76 6.06 -8.45
N CYS A 154 -2.52 6.13 -8.95
CA CYS A 154 -1.36 5.59 -8.24
C CYS A 154 -1.16 6.26 -6.88
N LEU A 155 -1.30 7.59 -6.79
CA LEU A 155 -1.20 8.33 -5.52
C LEU A 155 -2.27 7.87 -4.53
N SER A 156 -3.52 7.72 -4.98
CA SER A 156 -4.63 7.24 -4.15
C SER A 156 -4.40 5.81 -3.66
N LEU A 157 -3.87 4.93 -4.50
CA LEU A 157 -3.54 3.55 -4.13
C LEU A 157 -2.42 3.49 -3.09
N ILE A 158 -1.35 4.27 -3.29
CA ILE A 158 -0.25 4.38 -2.31
C ILE A 158 -0.80 4.87 -0.97
N GLU A 159 -1.67 5.87 -0.98
CA GLU A 159 -2.27 6.42 0.24
C GLU A 159 -3.19 5.44 0.94
N ILE A 160 -4.01 4.67 0.20
CA ILE A 160 -4.83 3.59 0.77
C ILE A 160 -3.94 2.57 1.46
N VAL A 161 -2.88 2.10 0.80
CA VAL A 161 -1.96 1.12 1.42
C VAL A 161 -1.31 1.73 2.66
N ARG A 162 -0.87 2.99 2.59
CA ARG A 162 -0.25 3.71 3.70
C ARG A 162 -1.14 3.74 4.94
N VAL A 163 -2.39 4.18 4.77
CA VAL A 163 -3.37 4.24 5.87
C VAL A 163 -3.62 2.84 6.44
N ASN A 164 -3.66 1.80 5.61
CA ASN A 164 -3.83 0.42 6.07
C ASN A 164 -2.63 -0.09 6.86
N LEU A 165 -1.40 0.19 6.42
CA LEU A 165 -0.19 -0.19 7.15
C LEU A 165 -0.11 0.54 8.50
N ALA A 166 -0.39 1.84 8.54
CA ALA A 166 -0.41 2.61 9.78
C ALA A 166 -1.46 2.07 10.78
N ARG A 167 -2.63 1.64 10.28
CA ARG A 167 -3.65 0.99 11.11
C ARG A 167 -3.21 -0.38 11.61
N LEU A 168 -2.56 -1.17 10.75
CA LEU A 168 -2.03 -2.47 11.14
C LEU A 168 -1.00 -2.32 12.26
N GLU A 169 -0.06 -1.40 12.11
CA GLU A 169 0.95 -1.08 13.13
C GLU A 169 0.28 -0.65 14.45
N ALA A 170 -0.67 0.28 14.41
CA ALA A 170 -1.40 0.74 15.59
C ALA A 170 -2.21 -0.37 16.27
N SER A 171 -2.69 -1.36 15.50
CA SER A 171 -3.47 -2.49 16.02
C SER A 171 -2.62 -3.58 16.68
N GLN A 172 -1.30 -3.56 16.49
CA GLN A 172 -0.36 -4.61 16.92
C GLN A 172 -0.73 -6.03 16.44
N VAL A 173 -1.55 -6.14 15.38
CA VAL A 173 -1.86 -7.43 14.77
C VAL A 173 -0.65 -7.91 13.98
N ASP A 174 -0.27 -9.17 14.20
CA ASP A 174 0.85 -9.77 13.49
C ASP A 174 0.56 -9.81 11.97
N PRO A 175 1.42 -9.17 11.14
CA PRO A 175 1.27 -9.12 9.68
C PRO A 175 1.22 -10.51 8.99
N VAL A 176 1.76 -11.56 9.62
CA VAL A 176 1.66 -12.93 9.09
C VAL A 176 0.21 -13.43 9.13
N HIS A 177 -0.52 -13.10 10.20
CA HIS A 177 -1.91 -13.53 10.39
C HIS A 177 -2.89 -12.85 9.40
N VAL A 178 -2.48 -11.72 8.83
CA VAL A 178 -3.25 -11.01 7.79
C VAL A 178 -2.82 -11.32 6.36
N GLY A 179 -1.91 -12.28 6.19
CA GLY A 179 -1.43 -12.70 4.87
C GLY A 179 -0.58 -11.65 4.16
N LEU A 180 -0.10 -10.64 4.90
CA LEU A 180 0.81 -9.63 4.38
C LEU A 180 2.25 -10.11 4.35
N LEU A 181 2.63 -10.95 5.30
CA LEU A 181 3.94 -11.59 5.33
C LEU A 181 3.80 -13.11 5.24
N VAL A 182 4.68 -13.73 4.47
CA VAL A 182 4.83 -15.18 4.44
C VAL A 182 5.79 -15.56 5.56
N ASP A 183 5.35 -16.47 6.43
CA ASP A 183 6.23 -17.04 7.46
C ASP A 183 7.47 -17.66 6.78
N ALA A 184 8.65 -17.22 7.21
CA ALA A 184 9.93 -17.69 6.68
C ALA A 184 10.07 -19.22 6.79
N GLY A 185 9.39 -19.85 7.75
CA GLY A 185 9.33 -21.31 7.89
C GLY A 185 8.44 -22.01 6.86
N ALA A 186 7.38 -21.35 6.39
CA ALA A 186 6.39 -21.90 5.46
C ALA A 186 6.81 -21.80 3.98
N ALA A 187 7.84 -21.00 3.67
CA ALA A 187 8.31 -20.71 2.31
C ALA A 187 8.75 -21.93 1.48
N LYS A 188 8.93 -23.12 2.10
CA LYS A 188 9.37 -24.33 1.39
C LYS A 188 8.27 -25.02 0.56
N SER A 189 6.99 -24.69 0.79
CA SER A 189 5.87 -25.50 0.27
C SER A 189 5.13 -24.91 -0.92
N ARG A 190 5.14 -23.58 -1.10
CA ARG A 190 4.46 -22.94 -2.24
C ARG A 190 5.13 -21.60 -2.54
N ALA A 191 5.64 -21.44 -3.76
CA ALA A 191 6.19 -20.18 -4.27
C ALA A 191 5.08 -19.15 -4.55
N VAL A 192 4.13 -18.97 -3.62
CA VAL A 192 3.18 -17.87 -3.71
C VAL A 192 3.97 -16.61 -3.36
N ALA A 193 4.19 -15.78 -4.37
CA ALA A 193 4.96 -14.56 -4.22
C ALA A 193 4.27 -13.63 -3.22
N ASN A 194 4.95 -13.32 -2.12
CA ASN A 194 4.47 -12.42 -1.07
C ASN A 194 4.01 -11.08 -1.69
N PRO A 195 2.70 -10.71 -1.60
CA PRO A 195 2.17 -9.47 -2.17
C PRO A 195 2.93 -8.22 -1.70
N MET A 196 3.33 -8.21 -0.42
CA MET A 196 4.10 -7.11 0.16
C MET A 196 5.50 -7.00 -0.45
N ALA A 197 6.17 -8.12 -0.69
CA ALA A 197 7.48 -8.13 -1.33
C ALA A 197 7.41 -7.60 -2.78
N GLN A 198 6.33 -7.94 -3.49
CA GLN A 198 6.10 -7.44 -4.84
C GLN A 198 5.74 -5.95 -4.85
N LEU A 199 4.89 -5.50 -3.93
CA LEU A 199 4.59 -4.08 -3.74
C LEU A 199 5.87 -3.29 -3.43
N LEU A 200 6.70 -3.79 -2.51
CA LEU A 200 7.99 -3.19 -2.17
C LEU A 200 8.91 -3.08 -3.40
N ALA A 201 8.97 -4.11 -4.25
CA ALA A 201 9.71 -4.07 -5.50
C ALA A 201 9.18 -2.99 -6.46
N ARG A 202 7.85 -2.81 -6.52
CA ARG A 202 7.23 -1.76 -7.33
C ARG A 202 7.52 -0.35 -6.79
N LEU A 203 7.42 -0.15 -5.48
CA LEU A 203 7.76 1.14 -4.84
C LEU A 203 9.23 1.52 -5.05
N ARG A 204 10.13 0.53 -4.99
CA ARG A 204 11.55 0.74 -5.32
C ARG A 204 11.76 1.12 -6.78
N THR A 205 11.01 0.50 -7.69
CA THR A 205 11.01 0.89 -9.11
C THR A 205 10.60 2.37 -9.25
N ILE A 206 9.53 2.79 -8.56
CA ILE A 206 9.05 4.18 -8.57
C ILE A 206 10.13 5.13 -8.06
N LEU A 207 10.79 4.81 -6.94
CA LEU A 207 11.90 5.61 -6.41
C LEU A 207 13.09 5.68 -7.39
N GLY A 208 13.43 4.58 -8.05
CA GLY A 208 14.54 4.54 -9.00
C GLY A 208 14.33 5.33 -10.29
N MET A 209 13.15 5.91 -10.51
CA MET A 209 12.82 6.60 -11.76
C MET A 209 13.42 8.00 -11.83
N SER A 210 13.92 8.32 -13.03
CA SER A 210 14.43 9.65 -13.36
C SER A 210 13.27 10.65 -13.44
N GLU A 211 13.46 11.82 -12.85
CA GLU A 211 12.51 12.94 -12.93
C GLU A 211 12.58 13.67 -14.27
N ALA A 212 13.60 13.38 -15.09
CA ALA A 212 13.79 14.01 -16.39
C ALA A 212 12.68 13.58 -17.36
N GLY A 213 11.66 14.43 -17.51
CA GLY A 213 10.69 14.37 -18.62
C GLY A 213 9.26 13.91 -18.27
N ALA A 214 8.96 13.56 -17.02
CA ALA A 214 7.61 13.11 -16.63
C ALA A 214 7.12 13.82 -15.35
N PRO A 215 6.22 14.82 -15.45
CA PRO A 215 5.79 15.63 -14.30
C PRO A 215 5.07 14.82 -13.20
N GLY A 216 4.55 13.63 -13.51
CA GLY A 216 3.93 12.74 -12.52
C GLY A 216 4.92 11.93 -11.67
N VAL A 217 6.21 11.90 -12.02
CA VAL A 217 7.21 11.06 -11.33
C VAL A 217 7.51 11.59 -9.92
N ALA A 218 7.74 12.90 -9.78
CA ALA A 218 8.08 13.51 -8.49
C ALA A 218 7.04 13.22 -7.38
N PRO A 219 5.74 13.47 -7.57
CA PRO A 219 4.75 13.17 -6.52
C PRO A 219 4.64 11.67 -6.23
N LEU A 220 4.79 10.80 -7.23
CA LEU A 220 4.80 9.35 -7.03
C LEU A 220 6.01 8.90 -6.18
N LYS A 221 7.20 9.45 -6.44
CA LYS A 221 8.40 9.18 -5.65
C LYS A 221 8.24 9.63 -4.21
N GLU A 222 7.69 10.83 -4.02
CA GLU A 222 7.42 11.37 -2.68
C GLU A 222 6.43 10.49 -1.91
N ALA A 223 5.32 10.10 -2.54
CA ALA A 223 4.32 9.21 -1.94
C ALA A 223 4.89 7.81 -1.64
N ALA A 224 5.64 7.22 -2.58
CA ALA A 224 6.29 5.93 -2.38
C ALA A 224 7.34 5.98 -1.25
N GLY A 225 8.11 7.07 -1.18
CA GLY A 225 9.06 7.33 -0.11
C GLY A 225 8.37 7.37 1.26
N ARG A 226 7.28 8.14 1.39
CA ARG A 226 6.46 8.19 2.62
C ARG A 226 5.90 6.83 3.01
N LEU A 227 5.36 6.07 2.05
CA LEU A 227 4.80 4.74 2.33
C LEU A 227 5.87 3.78 2.87
N LEU A 228 7.05 3.74 2.24
CA LEU A 228 8.15 2.89 2.67
C LEU A 228 8.70 3.28 4.04
N ASP A 229 8.67 4.57 4.32
CA ASP A 229 9.16 5.15 5.56
C ASP A 229 8.21 4.86 6.75
N GLU A 230 6.90 4.97 6.54
CA GLU A 230 5.90 4.59 7.53
C GLU A 230 5.80 3.08 7.71
N GLY A 231 5.82 2.31 6.62
CA GLY A 231 5.71 0.85 6.67
C GLY A 231 7.01 0.12 6.99
N LEU A 232 8.12 0.83 7.28
CA LEU A 232 9.46 0.25 7.38
C LEU A 232 9.52 -0.97 8.32
N ASP A 233 8.90 -0.87 9.49
CA ASP A 233 8.95 -1.92 10.51
C ASP A 233 8.12 -3.15 10.10
N LEU A 234 7.10 -2.95 9.26
CA LEU A 234 6.29 -4.02 8.66
C LEU A 234 6.99 -4.66 7.46
N PHE A 235 7.66 -3.86 6.62
CA PHE A 235 8.39 -4.35 5.44
C PHE A 235 9.66 -5.11 5.80
N PHE A 236 10.29 -4.73 6.90
CA PHE A 236 11.57 -5.29 7.36
C PHE A 236 11.44 -5.62 8.85
N PRO A 237 10.67 -6.67 9.22
CA PRO A 237 10.48 -7.03 10.62
C PRO A 237 11.79 -7.48 11.26
N ASP A 238 12.68 -8.11 10.49
CA ASP A 238 14.02 -8.51 10.91
C ASP A 238 14.95 -7.29 11.00
N PRO A 239 15.53 -7.00 12.19
CA PRO A 239 16.48 -5.92 12.34
C PRO A 239 17.69 -6.04 11.41
N ALA A 240 18.18 -7.25 11.12
CA ALA A 240 19.30 -7.43 10.20
C ALA A 240 18.96 -6.93 8.78
N GLN A 241 17.72 -7.09 8.33
CA GLN A 241 17.25 -6.56 7.05
C GLN A 241 17.19 -5.03 7.06
N ARG A 242 16.75 -4.41 8.17
CA ARG A 242 16.77 -2.95 8.34
C ARG A 242 18.20 -2.40 8.29
N VAL A 243 19.16 -3.05 8.95
CA VAL A 243 20.60 -2.73 8.87
C VAL A 243 21.08 -2.80 7.42
N GLN A 244 20.78 -3.89 6.70
CA GLN A 244 21.22 -4.04 5.31
C GLN A 244 20.62 -2.98 4.39
N LEU A 245 19.36 -2.59 4.60
CA LEU A 245 18.72 -1.49 3.88
C LEU A 245 19.42 -0.15 4.15
N VAL A 246 19.75 0.13 5.40
CA VAL A 246 20.51 1.34 5.77
C VAL A 246 21.87 1.35 5.08
N VAL A 247 22.61 0.23 5.13
CA VAL A 247 23.91 0.11 4.48
C VAL A 247 23.81 0.35 2.98
N SER A 248 22.80 -0.22 2.31
CA SER A 248 22.62 -0.03 0.87
C SER A 248 22.30 1.43 0.53
N LEU A 249 21.41 2.09 1.28
CA LEU A 249 21.07 3.50 1.09
C LEU A 249 22.28 4.42 1.33
N VAL A 250 23.07 4.16 2.39
CA VAL A 250 24.31 4.93 2.66
C VAL A 250 25.33 4.72 1.55
N ARG A 251 25.52 3.48 1.08
CA ARG A 251 26.44 3.18 -0.04
C ARG A 251 25.99 3.87 -1.32
N GLU A 252 24.71 3.82 -1.65
CA GLU A 252 24.17 4.51 -2.83
C GLU A 252 24.41 6.02 -2.71
N HIS A 253 24.09 6.62 -1.56
CA HIS A 253 24.29 8.04 -1.29
C HIS A 253 25.77 8.46 -1.35
N THR A 254 26.67 7.64 -0.81
CA THR A 254 28.12 7.92 -0.82
C THR A 254 28.76 7.65 -2.18
N SER A 255 28.24 6.71 -2.96
CA SER A 255 28.71 6.40 -4.31
C SER A 255 28.25 7.42 -5.35
N ALA A 256 27.16 8.14 -5.09
CA ALA A 256 26.73 9.25 -5.93
C ALA A 256 27.88 10.25 -6.07
N ALA A 257 28.35 10.40 -7.33
CA ALA A 257 29.48 11.23 -7.68
C ALA A 257 29.31 12.63 -7.09
N ALA A 258 30.41 13.25 -6.63
CA ALA A 258 30.40 14.59 -6.08
C ALA A 258 29.78 15.55 -7.11
N GLY A 259 28.51 15.91 -6.93
CA GLY A 259 27.74 16.75 -7.85
C GLY A 259 26.43 16.15 -8.36
N SER A 260 26.18 14.84 -8.21
CA SER A 260 24.83 14.31 -8.45
C SER A 260 23.93 14.67 -7.28
N PRO A 261 22.80 15.36 -7.50
CA PRO A 261 21.83 15.60 -6.45
C PRO A 261 21.34 14.24 -5.94
N VAL A 262 21.43 14.04 -4.63
CA VAL A 262 20.82 12.89 -3.99
C VAL A 262 19.32 13.06 -4.11
N GLU A 263 18.65 12.00 -4.53
CA GLU A 263 17.21 11.95 -4.63
C GLU A 263 16.55 12.29 -3.26
N PRO A 264 15.69 13.32 -3.18
CA PRO A 264 15.12 13.80 -1.92
C PRO A 264 14.40 12.71 -1.11
N ALA A 265 13.68 11.81 -1.79
CA ALA A 265 12.96 10.71 -1.15
C ALA A 265 13.90 9.72 -0.46
N LYS A 266 15.03 9.36 -1.10
CA LYS A 266 16.06 8.51 -0.50
C LYS A 266 16.77 9.20 0.66
N ALA A 267 17.06 10.50 0.53
CA ALA A 267 17.64 11.28 1.61
C ALA A 267 16.72 11.35 2.84
N ALA A 268 15.42 11.57 2.63
CA ALA A 268 14.43 11.58 3.71
C ALA A 268 14.33 10.22 4.41
N MET A 269 14.24 9.13 3.64
CA MET A 269 14.22 7.76 4.17
C MET A 269 15.49 7.45 4.98
N LEU A 270 16.67 7.80 4.44
CA LEU A 270 17.93 7.62 5.15
C LEU A 270 17.96 8.44 6.45
N SER A 271 17.53 9.70 6.42
CA SER A 271 17.46 10.54 7.61
C SER A 271 16.56 9.95 8.70
N ARG A 272 15.36 9.46 8.36
CA ARG A 272 14.45 8.88 9.36
C ARG A 272 14.95 7.52 9.86
N LEU A 273 15.55 6.71 9.00
CA LEU A 273 16.25 5.49 9.41
C LEU A 273 17.37 5.80 10.41
N MET A 274 18.17 6.85 10.16
CA MET A 274 19.19 7.33 11.09
C MET A 274 18.59 7.80 12.41
N GLN A 275 17.47 8.52 12.39
CA GLN A 275 16.77 8.95 13.60
C GLN A 275 16.22 7.76 14.39
N LYS A 276 15.60 6.79 13.74
CA LYS A 276 15.12 5.54 14.37
C LYS A 276 16.29 4.74 14.96
N LEU A 277 17.42 4.66 14.24
CA LEU A 277 18.67 4.07 14.72
C LEU A 277 19.22 4.77 15.96
N ALA A 278 19.17 6.10 15.98
CA ALA A 278 19.69 6.94 17.05
C ALA A 278 18.75 7.01 18.27
N ALA A 279 17.45 6.78 18.09
CA ALA A 279 16.52 6.60 19.20
C ALA A 279 16.98 5.41 20.05
N GLY A 280 17.01 5.56 21.38
CA GLY A 280 17.80 4.71 22.29
C GLY A 280 17.58 3.20 22.23
N GLU A 281 16.45 2.75 21.69
CA GLU A 281 16.14 1.32 21.48
C GLU A 281 16.55 0.81 20.10
N GLY A 282 16.75 1.69 19.10
CA GLY A 282 16.97 1.34 17.71
C GLY A 282 18.28 0.61 17.45
N PHE A 283 19.39 1.13 17.95
CA PHE A 283 20.68 0.44 17.83
C PHE A 283 20.68 -0.91 18.56
N ALA A 284 20.11 -0.95 19.77
CA ALA A 284 19.98 -2.18 20.54
C ALA A 284 19.08 -3.20 19.81
N ALA A 285 17.95 -2.79 19.26
CA ALA A 285 17.06 -3.63 18.46
C ALA A 285 17.70 -4.09 17.16
N LEU A 286 18.62 -3.31 16.57
CA LEU A 286 19.35 -3.66 15.34
C LEU A 286 20.49 -4.64 15.56
N VAL A 287 21.11 -4.64 16.74
CA VAL A 287 22.24 -5.50 17.09
C VAL A 287 21.82 -6.72 17.92
N SER A 288 20.73 -6.61 18.69
CA SER A 288 20.26 -7.64 19.63
C SER A 288 19.11 -8.46 19.03
N GLY A 289 19.44 -9.37 18.11
CA GLY A 289 18.42 -10.28 17.52
C GLY A 289 18.95 -11.64 17.09
N SER A 290 20.27 -11.84 17.07
CA SER A 290 20.88 -13.08 16.62
C SER A 290 21.33 -13.88 17.83
N GLY A 291 20.53 -14.88 18.24
CA GLY A 291 21.01 -15.99 19.09
C GLY A 291 22.10 -16.86 18.42
N GLY A 292 22.60 -16.47 17.25
CA GLY A 292 23.77 -17.06 16.59
C GLY A 292 25.08 -16.56 17.20
N SER A 293 26.05 -17.46 17.30
CA SER A 293 27.39 -17.23 17.86
C SER A 293 27.98 -15.85 17.51
N GLY A 294 28.39 -15.08 18.53
CA GLY A 294 28.61 -13.62 18.50
C GLY A 294 29.50 -13.00 17.42
N GLY A 295 30.23 -13.77 16.60
CA GLY A 295 31.16 -13.21 15.61
C GLY A 295 30.53 -12.47 14.42
N SER A 296 29.29 -12.79 14.03
CA SER A 296 28.64 -12.17 12.86
C SER A 296 28.03 -10.80 13.19
N ALA A 297 27.40 -10.67 14.36
CA ALA A 297 26.77 -9.43 14.80
C ALA A 297 27.81 -8.32 15.05
N ASP A 298 28.94 -8.67 15.67
CA ASP A 298 30.03 -7.73 15.94
C ASP A 298 30.60 -7.12 14.65
N ARG A 299 30.78 -7.95 13.61
CA ARG A 299 31.31 -7.48 12.32
C ARG A 299 30.30 -6.57 11.60
N ALA A 300 29.01 -6.93 11.61
CA ALA A 300 27.96 -6.09 11.02
C ALA A 300 27.84 -4.74 11.75
N SER A 301 27.95 -4.74 13.08
CA SER A 301 27.97 -3.51 13.88
C SER A 301 29.18 -2.63 13.53
N ALA A 302 30.39 -3.20 13.45
CA ALA A 302 31.59 -2.46 13.11
C ALA A 302 31.53 -1.84 11.70
N ASP A 303 31.05 -2.61 10.72
CA ASP A 303 30.87 -2.13 9.34
C ASP A 303 29.85 -0.99 9.27
N MET A 304 28.74 -1.10 10.01
CA MET A 304 27.74 -0.04 10.12
C MET A 304 28.35 1.22 10.74
N THR A 305 29.03 1.12 11.89
CA THR A 305 29.67 2.28 12.53
C THR A 305 30.67 2.97 11.61
N SER A 306 31.48 2.21 10.87
CA SER A 306 32.43 2.76 9.89
C SER A 306 31.74 3.51 8.75
N LEU A 307 30.63 2.94 8.22
CA LEU A 307 29.83 3.58 7.18
C LEU A 307 29.16 4.86 7.68
N LEU A 308 28.56 4.84 8.87
CA LEU A 308 27.93 6.00 9.49
C LEU A 308 28.93 7.12 9.76
N PHE A 309 30.12 6.77 10.25
CA PHE A 309 31.20 7.74 10.45
C PHE A 309 31.64 8.36 9.12
N THR A 310 31.83 7.55 8.08
CA THR A 310 32.19 8.03 6.74
C THR A 310 31.13 8.97 6.17
N PHE A 311 29.86 8.61 6.33
CA PHE A 311 28.71 9.43 5.93
C PHE A 311 28.68 10.77 6.67
N ALA A 312 28.79 10.75 8.00
CA ALA A 312 28.82 11.95 8.84
C ALA A 312 29.98 12.88 8.48
N MET A 313 31.18 12.33 8.28
CA MET A 313 32.37 13.10 7.89
C MET A 313 32.22 13.76 6.50
N ARG A 314 31.53 13.10 5.56
CA ARG A 314 31.23 13.69 4.25
C ARG A 314 30.29 14.89 4.38
N HIS A 315 29.18 14.75 5.09
CA HIS A 315 28.23 15.84 5.31
C HIS A 315 28.85 17.01 6.08
N ALA A 316 29.67 16.75 7.09
CA ALA A 316 30.40 17.80 7.81
C ALA A 316 31.31 18.61 6.86
N ARG A 317 32.02 17.94 5.94
CA ARG A 317 32.86 18.62 4.94
C ARG A 317 32.05 19.44 3.95
N GLU A 318 30.91 18.93 3.49
CA GLU A 318 30.01 19.65 2.58
C GLU A 318 29.42 20.90 3.26
N ALA A 319 29.01 20.79 4.54
CA ALA A 319 28.54 21.91 5.34
C ALA A 319 29.61 23.00 5.57
N ILE A 320 30.87 22.59 5.82
CA ILE A 320 32.00 23.54 5.94
C ILE A 320 32.24 24.28 4.61
N ARG A 321 32.18 23.57 3.48
CA ARG A 321 32.37 24.19 2.15
C ARG A 321 31.25 25.16 1.80
N SER A 322 29.99 24.81 2.07
CA SER A 322 28.85 25.69 1.78
C SER A 322 28.80 26.90 2.71
N GLY A 323 29.15 26.73 4.00
CA GLY A 323 29.23 27.83 4.97
C GLY A 323 30.38 28.80 4.71
N GLY A 324 31.51 28.32 4.17
CA GLY A 324 32.67 29.17 3.84
C GLY A 324 32.46 30.15 2.69
N ALA A 325 31.49 29.91 1.81
CA ALA A 325 31.23 30.77 0.65
C ALA A 325 30.41 32.03 0.96
N GLY A 326 29.71 32.10 2.11
CA GLY A 326 28.81 33.21 2.46
C GLY A 326 29.46 34.37 3.24
N GLY A 327 30.73 34.26 3.64
CA GLY A 327 31.32 35.15 4.65
C GLY A 327 32.07 36.39 4.14
N ALA A 328 32.28 36.57 2.83
CA ALA A 328 33.21 37.59 2.31
C ALA A 328 32.55 38.84 1.66
N GLY A 329 31.22 38.98 1.69
CA GLY A 329 30.50 40.02 0.93
C GLY A 329 30.12 41.30 1.69
N GLY A 330 30.48 41.46 2.96
CA GLY A 330 29.99 42.55 3.81
C GLY A 330 31.11 43.42 4.37
N GLY A 331 31.81 44.17 3.52
CA GLY A 331 32.77 45.15 4.00
C GLY A 331 33.29 46.08 2.90
N GLY A 332 32.77 47.31 2.89
CA GLY A 332 33.49 48.53 2.50
C GLY A 332 33.69 48.76 1.01
#